data_AF-T0RSA0-F1
#
_entry.id   AF-T0RSA0-F1
#
_cell.length_a   1.000
_cell.length_b   1.000
_cell.length_c   1.000
_cell.angle_alpha   90.00
_cell.angle_beta   90.00
_cell.angle_gamma   90.00
#
_symmetry.space_group_name_H-M   'P 1'
#
loop_
_entity.id
_entity.type
_entity.pdbx_description
1 polymer ?
#
loop_
_entity_poly.entity_id
_entity_poly.type
_entity_poly.pdbx_seq_one_letter_code
_entity_poly.pdbx_strand_id
1 'polypeptide(L)'
;MTSSSIDAEGKQLKTDFLKSVDFNQYDWFKNTKNGKYVEDFKKKIFGAYVGEVQLDDIAKKMYGKDRLGMMFGTLIEDEYGDPIAILGAYSNMRWVENEMTNLYNVLASNGMNSAEIHLINKAGKPIAFFGESGGY
;
A
#
# COMPACT_ATOMS: atom_id res chain seq x y z
N MET A 1 -18.91 -5.48 6.40
CA MET A 1 -17.82 -4.92 5.58
C MET A 1 -18.30 -4.82 4.15
N THR A 2 -18.15 -3.65 3.53
CA THR A 2 -18.40 -3.42 2.11
C THR A 2 -17.05 -3.19 1.44
N SER A 3 -16.79 -3.86 0.31
CA SER A 3 -15.52 -3.76 -0.42
C SER A 3 -15.80 -3.55 -1.91
N SER A 4 -14.95 -2.80 -2.61
CA SER A 4 -14.97 -2.79 -4.07
C SER A 4 -14.58 -4.18 -4.58
N SER A 5 -15.29 -4.68 -5.61
CA SER A 5 -15.07 -6.02 -6.17
C SER A 5 -14.37 -6.00 -7.54
N ILE A 6 -13.97 -4.82 -8.00
CA ILE A 6 -13.33 -4.60 -9.31
C ILE A 6 -12.02 -3.83 -9.10
N ASP A 7 -10.96 -4.25 -9.77
CA ASP A 7 -9.68 -3.56 -9.77
C ASP A 7 -9.60 -2.42 -10.81
N ALA A 8 -8.45 -1.74 -10.87
CA ALA A 8 -8.23 -0.61 -11.79
C ALA A 8 -8.26 -1.01 -13.29
N GLU A 9 -8.17 -2.30 -13.61
CA GLU A 9 -8.21 -2.84 -14.97
C GLU A 9 -9.59 -3.39 -15.33
N GLY A 10 -10.57 -3.26 -14.43
CA GLY A 10 -11.93 -3.79 -14.63
C GLY A 10 -12.07 -5.27 -14.29
N LYS A 11 -11.07 -5.89 -13.66
CA LYS A 11 -11.09 -7.31 -13.32
C LYS A 11 -11.67 -7.55 -11.93
N GLN A 12 -12.43 -8.65 -11.81
CA GLN A 12 -13.03 -9.05 -10.54
C GLN A 12 -11.97 -9.45 -9.50
N LEU A 13 -12.09 -8.90 -8.29
CA LEU A 13 -11.29 -9.25 -7.12
C LEU A 13 -11.95 -10.35 -6.30
N LYS A 14 -11.12 -11.19 -5.67
CA LYS A 14 -11.59 -12.21 -4.72
C LYS A 14 -11.87 -11.54 -3.38
N THR A 15 -13.12 -11.18 -3.10
CA THR A 15 -13.47 -10.43 -1.87
C THR A 15 -14.26 -11.24 -0.83
N ASP A 16 -14.75 -12.43 -1.19
CA ASP A 16 -15.60 -13.22 -0.28
C ASP A 16 -14.92 -13.56 1.05
N PHE A 17 -13.62 -13.80 1.03
CA PHE A 17 -12.84 -14.09 2.23
C PHE A 17 -12.82 -12.92 3.22
N LEU A 18 -13.00 -11.67 2.76
CA LEU A 18 -12.97 -10.49 3.64
C LEU A 18 -14.06 -10.54 4.72
N LYS A 19 -15.15 -11.28 4.49
CA LYS A 19 -16.22 -11.48 5.48
C LYS A 19 -15.77 -12.30 6.69
N SER A 20 -14.75 -13.14 6.55
CA SER A 20 -14.21 -13.97 7.63
C SER A 20 -12.91 -13.43 8.22
N VAL A 21 -12.39 -12.31 7.72
CA VAL A 21 -11.16 -11.70 8.25
C VAL A 21 -11.46 -10.90 9.50
N ASP A 22 -10.78 -11.22 10.60
CA ASP A 22 -10.71 -10.36 11.76
C ASP A 22 -9.66 -9.27 11.55
N PHE A 23 -10.12 -8.07 11.19
CA PHE A 23 -9.23 -6.94 10.95
C PHE A 23 -8.59 -6.40 12.23
N ASN A 24 -9.08 -6.74 13.42
CA ASN A 24 -8.46 -6.30 14.68
C ASN A 24 -7.05 -6.87 14.87
N GLN A 25 -6.66 -7.87 14.09
CA GLN A 25 -5.32 -8.45 14.14
C GLN A 25 -4.29 -7.60 13.38
N TYR A 26 -4.72 -6.75 12.45
CA TYR A 26 -3.85 -5.96 11.59
C TYR A 26 -3.48 -4.62 12.22
N ASP A 27 -2.21 -4.26 12.15
CA ASP A 27 -1.71 -3.06 12.80
C ASP A 27 -2.27 -1.78 12.20
N TRP A 28 -2.52 -1.72 10.88
CA TRP A 28 -3.17 -0.58 10.26
C TRP A 28 -4.57 -0.33 10.85
N PHE A 29 -5.33 -1.40 11.11
CA PHE A 29 -6.68 -1.30 11.64
C PHE A 29 -6.64 -0.86 13.11
N LYS A 30 -5.78 -1.48 13.92
CA LYS A 30 -5.56 -1.08 15.32
C LYS A 30 -5.12 0.38 15.42
N ASN A 31 -4.18 0.81 14.58
CA ASN A 31 -3.64 2.16 14.62
C ASN A 31 -4.68 3.19 14.18
N THR A 32 -5.44 2.90 13.11
CA THR A 32 -6.54 3.77 12.67
C THR A 32 -7.62 3.88 13.74
N LYS A 33 -8.04 2.75 14.34
CA LYS A 33 -9.01 2.70 15.44
C LYS A 33 -8.59 3.56 16.64
N ASN A 34 -7.30 3.65 16.90
CA ASN A 34 -6.74 4.43 18.01
C ASN A 34 -6.33 5.86 17.61
N GLY A 35 -6.76 6.36 16.44
CA GLY A 35 -6.46 7.72 15.98
C GLY A 35 -4.97 7.99 15.74
N LYS A 36 -4.15 6.97 15.49
CA LYS A 36 -2.71 7.12 15.23
C LYS A 36 -2.47 7.53 13.78
N TYR A 37 -2.75 8.78 13.49
CA TYR A 37 -2.63 9.35 12.15
C TYR A 37 -1.25 9.93 11.88
N VAL A 38 -0.94 10.10 10.60
CA VAL A 38 0.18 10.92 10.15
C VAL A 38 -0.30 12.37 10.14
N GLU A 39 0.39 13.22 10.90
CA GLU A 39 0.03 14.61 11.15
C GLU A 39 1.20 15.53 10.75
N ASP A 40 1.12 16.10 9.55
CA ASP A 40 1.98 17.17 9.04
C ASP A 40 1.08 18.34 8.58
N PHE A 41 0.71 19.19 9.54
CA PHE A 41 -0.12 20.36 9.31
C PHE A 41 0.52 21.37 8.33
N LYS A 42 1.85 21.42 8.23
CA LYS A 42 2.56 22.32 7.30
C LYS A 42 2.33 21.89 5.86
N LYS A 43 2.36 20.58 5.60
CA LYS A 43 2.07 20.00 4.28
C LYS A 43 0.59 19.71 4.06
N LYS A 44 -0.26 20.00 5.04
CA LYS A 44 -1.71 19.70 5.03
C LYS A 44 -1.99 18.19 4.87
N ILE A 45 -1.17 17.35 5.50
CA ILE A 45 -1.36 15.91 5.54
C ILE A 45 -1.79 15.56 6.97
N PHE A 46 -3.07 15.25 7.19
CA PHE A 46 -3.62 14.95 8.51
C PHE A 46 -4.89 14.09 8.39
N GLY A 47 -5.33 13.49 9.49
CA GLY A 47 -6.61 12.78 9.56
C GLY A 47 -6.63 11.39 8.92
N ALA A 48 -5.47 10.84 8.59
CA ALA A 48 -5.34 9.49 8.06
C ALA A 48 -4.12 8.76 8.64
N TYR A 49 -4.32 7.50 8.97
CA TYR A 49 -3.24 6.54 9.09
C TYR A 49 -2.62 6.33 7.70
N VAL A 50 -1.28 6.34 7.66
CA VAL A 50 -0.50 5.94 6.48
C VAL A 50 0.40 4.79 6.88
N GLY A 51 0.17 3.64 6.26
CA GLY A 51 0.95 2.44 6.48
C GLY A 51 2.33 2.51 5.83
N GLU A 52 3.16 1.54 6.17
CA GLU A 52 4.41 1.32 5.46
C GLU A 52 4.15 0.61 4.14
N VAL A 53 5.06 0.80 3.19
CA VAL A 53 5.08 -0.01 1.98
C VAL A 53 5.53 -1.42 2.35
N GLN A 54 4.71 -2.41 2.03
CA GLN A 54 4.97 -3.80 2.32
C GLN A 54 4.27 -4.73 1.33
N LEU A 55 4.71 -5.99 1.31
CA LEU A 55 3.90 -7.06 0.75
C LEU A 55 2.64 -7.21 1.62
N ASP A 56 1.49 -7.18 0.97
CA ASP A 56 0.21 -7.16 1.67
C ASP A 56 -0.54 -8.48 1.49
N ASP A 57 -0.77 -9.20 2.58
CA ASP A 57 -1.43 -10.51 2.57
C ASP A 57 -2.90 -10.45 2.13
N ILE A 58 -3.59 -9.35 2.45
CA ILE A 58 -4.98 -9.14 2.04
C ILE A 58 -5.00 -8.88 0.54
N ALA A 59 -4.13 -8.00 0.04
CA ALA A 59 -3.96 -7.77 -1.39
C ALA A 59 -3.57 -9.05 -2.11
N LYS A 60 -2.63 -9.84 -1.58
CA LYS A 60 -2.24 -11.13 -2.16
C LYS A 60 -3.42 -12.06 -2.32
N LYS A 61 -4.29 -12.17 -1.31
CA LYS A 61 -5.51 -12.99 -1.38
C LYS A 61 -6.53 -12.43 -2.36
N MET A 62 -6.71 -11.10 -2.41
CA MET A 62 -7.63 -10.45 -3.35
C MET A 62 -7.21 -10.62 -4.81
N TYR A 63 -5.91 -10.47 -5.11
CA TYR A 63 -5.36 -10.50 -6.47
C TYR A 63 -4.83 -11.87 -6.91
N GLY A 64 -4.59 -12.80 -5.97
CA GLY A 64 -4.04 -14.14 -6.24
C GLY A 64 -2.54 -14.17 -6.54
N LYS A 65 -1.81 -13.06 -6.33
CA LYS A 65 -0.36 -12.93 -6.52
C LYS A 65 0.20 -11.90 -5.55
N ASP A 66 1.51 -11.95 -5.30
CA ASP A 66 2.17 -10.95 -4.46
C ASP A 66 1.95 -9.53 -5.00
N ARG A 67 1.66 -8.61 -4.08
CA ARG A 67 1.41 -7.21 -4.37
C ARG A 67 2.04 -6.36 -3.28
N LEU A 68 2.88 -5.42 -3.70
CA LEU A 68 3.30 -4.32 -2.87
C LEU A 68 2.15 -3.32 -2.76
N GLY A 69 1.92 -2.88 -1.55
CA GLY A 69 0.89 -1.91 -1.27
C GLY A 69 1.21 -1.08 -0.04
N MET A 70 0.41 -0.04 0.10
CA MET A 70 0.38 0.80 1.27
C MET A 70 -1.08 0.98 1.69
N MET A 71 -1.33 0.85 2.98
CA MET A 71 -2.67 0.98 3.54
C MET A 71 -2.89 2.39 4.05
N PHE A 72 -4.00 3.00 3.66
CA PHE A 72 -4.51 4.23 4.24
C PHE A 72 -5.75 3.90 5.06
N GLY A 73 -5.89 4.54 6.22
CA GLY A 73 -7.03 4.33 7.10
C GLY A 73 -7.52 5.63 7.70
N THR A 74 -8.83 5.83 7.76
CA THR A 74 -9.45 6.91 8.53
C THR A 74 -10.73 6.43 9.19
N LEU A 75 -11.11 7.07 10.29
CA LEU A 75 -12.37 6.76 10.97
C LEU A 75 -13.54 7.36 10.21
N ILE A 76 -14.63 6.62 10.17
CA ILE A 76 -15.95 7.14 9.86
C ILE A 76 -16.64 7.34 11.20
N GLU A 77 -16.96 8.58 11.50
CA GLU A 77 -17.57 9.01 12.76
C GLU A 77 -19.03 9.42 12.52
N ASP A 78 -19.86 9.32 13.55
CA ASP A 78 -21.20 9.90 13.54
C ASP A 78 -21.19 11.42 13.79
N GLU A 79 -22.36 12.02 13.95
CA GLU A 79 -22.49 13.47 14.18
C GLU A 79 -21.93 13.94 15.54
N TYR A 80 -21.70 13.03 16.48
CA TYR A 80 -21.14 13.30 17.80
C TYR A 80 -19.62 13.03 17.87
N GLY A 81 -19.03 12.54 16.78
CA GLY A 81 -17.62 12.15 16.72
C GLY A 81 -17.36 10.73 17.21
N ASP A 82 -18.40 9.93 17.43
CA ASP A 82 -18.22 8.53 17.85
C ASP A 82 -17.86 7.66 16.63
N PRO A 83 -16.78 6.85 16.70
CA PRO A 83 -16.34 6.06 15.56
C PRO A 83 -17.29 4.88 15.29
N ILE A 84 -17.92 4.89 14.12
CA ILE A 84 -18.88 3.85 13.69
C ILE A 84 -18.28 2.86 12.69
N ALA A 85 -17.23 3.25 11.95
CA ALA A 85 -16.52 2.38 11.03
C ALA A 85 -15.09 2.88 10.73
N ILE A 86 -14.33 2.08 9.98
CA ILE A 86 -13.02 2.47 9.43
C ILE A 86 -13.11 2.40 7.90
N LEU A 87 -12.78 3.51 7.23
CA LEU A 87 -12.53 3.53 5.80
C LEU A 87 -11.07 3.16 5.55
N GLY A 88 -10.86 2.06 4.84
CA GLY A 88 -9.54 1.58 4.46
C GLY A 88 -9.34 1.63 2.95
N ALA A 89 -8.19 2.11 2.50
CA ALA A 89 -7.80 2.13 1.10
C ALA A 89 -6.43 1.50 0.89
N TYR A 90 -6.39 0.42 0.10
CA TYR A 90 -5.15 -0.21 -0.34
C TYR A 90 -4.70 0.47 -1.64
N SER A 91 -3.58 1.19 -1.58
CA SER A 91 -2.96 1.76 -2.77
C SER A 91 -1.88 0.83 -3.30
N ASN A 92 -1.86 0.63 -4.62
CA ASN A 92 -0.78 -0.09 -5.27
C ASN A 92 0.47 0.81 -5.41
N MET A 93 1.62 0.16 -5.59
CA MET A 93 2.91 0.84 -5.71
C MET A 93 3.37 1.01 -7.17
N ARG A 94 2.46 0.92 -8.14
CA ARG A 94 2.80 1.01 -9.58
C ARG A 94 3.52 2.32 -9.91
N TRP A 95 3.17 3.41 -9.24
CA TRP A 95 3.85 4.68 -9.42
C TRP A 95 5.33 4.60 -9.01
N VAL A 96 5.67 3.91 -7.91
CA VAL A 96 7.07 3.70 -7.51
C VAL A 96 7.79 2.77 -8.48
N GLU A 97 7.14 1.68 -8.90
CA GLU A 97 7.70 0.77 -9.90
C GLU A 97 8.04 1.50 -11.21
N ASN A 98 7.16 2.41 -11.66
CA ASN A 98 7.39 3.25 -12.83
C ASN A 98 8.58 4.20 -12.63
N GLU A 99 8.69 4.85 -11.47
CA GLU A 99 9.83 5.73 -11.17
C GLU A 99 11.16 4.96 -11.11
N MET A 100 11.17 3.76 -10.51
CA MET A 100 12.34 2.88 -10.50
C MET A 100 12.74 2.45 -11.92
N THR A 101 11.77 2.07 -12.75
CA THR A 101 11.98 1.71 -14.14
C THR A 101 12.58 2.88 -14.93
N ASN A 102 12.03 4.08 -14.74
CA ASN A 102 12.53 5.30 -15.38
C ASN A 102 13.97 5.61 -14.98
N LEU A 103 14.28 5.50 -13.68
CA LEU A 103 15.64 5.70 -13.18
C LEU A 103 16.61 4.68 -13.77
N TYR A 104 16.24 3.40 -13.86
CA TYR A 104 17.08 2.37 -14.49
C TYR A 104 17.35 2.71 -15.95
N ASN A 105 16.32 3.09 -16.70
CA ASN A 105 16.47 3.45 -18.12
C ASN A 105 17.41 4.64 -18.32
N VAL A 106 17.36 5.63 -17.43
CA VAL A 106 18.32 6.74 -17.43
C VAL A 106 19.73 6.21 -17.18
N LEU A 107 19.96 5.38 -16.16
CA LEU A 107 21.28 4.81 -15.87
C LEU A 107 21.83 3.97 -17.03
N ALA A 108 21.00 3.09 -17.59
CA ALA A 108 21.35 2.27 -18.75
C ALA A 108 21.72 3.13 -19.97
N SER A 109 20.94 4.18 -20.27
CA SER A 109 21.26 5.11 -21.37
C SER A 109 22.58 5.88 -21.17
N ASN A 110 23.07 5.96 -19.93
CA ASN A 110 24.37 6.54 -19.58
C ASN A 110 25.50 5.49 -19.50
N GLY A 111 25.27 4.28 -20.03
CA GLY A 111 26.25 3.19 -20.09
C GLY A 111 26.34 2.35 -18.82
N MET A 112 25.47 2.55 -17.84
CA MET A 112 25.43 1.80 -16.58
C MET A 112 24.44 0.64 -16.64
N ASN A 113 24.59 -0.26 -17.63
CA ASN A 113 23.64 -1.36 -17.87
C ASN A 113 23.61 -2.40 -16.74
N SER A 114 24.66 -2.48 -15.91
CA SER A 114 24.72 -3.36 -14.74
C SER A 114 24.25 -2.68 -13.45
N ALA A 115 23.62 -1.50 -13.53
CA ALA A 115 23.10 -0.81 -12.35
C ALA A 115 21.89 -1.57 -11.78
N GLU A 116 21.82 -1.61 -10.46
CA GLU A 116 20.69 -2.15 -9.73
C GLU A 116 20.05 -1.08 -8.85
N ILE A 117 18.73 -1.07 -8.79
CA ILE A 117 17.95 -0.15 -7.98
C ILE A 117 17.18 -0.96 -6.96
N HIS A 118 17.43 -0.66 -5.69
CA HIS A 118 16.78 -1.32 -4.55
C HIS A 118 16.00 -0.28 -3.76
N LEU A 119 14.71 -0.54 -3.55
CA LEU A 119 13.90 0.21 -2.59
C LEU A 119 13.94 -0.53 -1.26
N ILE A 120 14.34 0.15 -0.19
CA ILE A 120 14.53 -0.47 1.14
C ILE A 120 13.64 0.26 2.15
N ASN A 121 12.91 -0.49 3.00
CA ASN A 121 12.13 0.12 4.07
C ASN A 121 13.02 0.56 5.24
N LYS A 122 12.44 1.26 6.21
CA LYS A 122 13.15 1.72 7.42
C LYS A 122 13.76 0.59 8.26
N ALA A 123 13.30 -0.64 8.09
CA ALA A 123 13.83 -1.83 8.77
C ALA A 123 14.99 -2.50 8.01
N GLY A 124 15.44 -1.92 6.88
CA GLY A 124 16.50 -2.49 6.06
C GLY A 124 16.05 -3.62 5.14
N LYS A 125 14.74 -3.86 5.01
CA LYS A 125 14.20 -4.92 4.14
C LYS A 125 13.98 -4.38 2.71
N PRO A 126 14.48 -5.07 1.67
CA PRO A 126 14.17 -4.72 0.30
C PRO A 126 12.66 -4.91 0.04
N ILE A 127 12.06 -3.87 -0.48
CA ILE A 127 10.63 -3.79 -0.82
C ILE A 127 10.43 -4.04 -2.31
N ALA A 128 11.28 -3.45 -3.15
CA ALA A 128 11.23 -3.60 -4.61
C ALA A 128 12.65 -3.59 -5.19
N PHE A 129 12.81 -4.24 -6.34
CA PHE A 129 14.09 -4.36 -7.05
C PHE A 129 13.91 -4.12 -8.53
N PHE A 130 14.90 -3.48 -9.17
CA PHE A 130 15.00 -3.40 -10.62
C PHE A 130 16.45 -3.48 -11.08
N GLY A 131 16.72 -4.35 -12.06
CA GLY A 131 18.05 -4.54 -12.66
C GLY A 131 17.97 -5.27 -14.00
N GLU A 132 19.12 -5.73 -14.50
CA GLU A 132 19.25 -6.32 -15.85
C GLU A 132 18.35 -7.54 -16.08
N SER A 133 18.05 -8.32 -15.03
CA SER A 133 17.18 -9.49 -15.08
C SER A 133 15.67 -9.20 -14.98
N GLY A 134 15.28 -7.92 -14.89
CA GLY A 134 13.92 -7.49 -14.54
C GLY A 134 13.71 -7.35 -13.01
N GLY A 135 12.51 -6.92 -12.62
CA GLY A 135 12.16 -6.61 -11.23
C GLY A 135 11.05 -7.48 -10.64
N TYR A 136 10.81 -7.32 -9.34
CA TYR A 136 9.68 -7.88 -8.60
C TYR A 136 9.06 -6.85 -7.66
#